data_AF-A0A969ZYX8-F1
#
_entry.id   AF-A0A969ZYX8-F1
#
_cell.length_a   1.000
_cell.length_b   1.000
_cell.length_c   1.000
_cell.angle_alpha   90.00
_cell.angle_beta   90.00
_cell.angle_gamma   90.00
#
_symmetry.space_group_name_H-M   'P 1'
#
loop_
_entity.id
_entity.type
_entity.pdbx_description
1 polymer ?
#
loop_
_entity_poly.entity_id
_entity_poly.type
_entity_poly.pdbx_seq_one_letter_code
_entity_poly.pdbx_strand_id
1 'polypeptide(L)'
;MGLMQVEKHNSNSDSKIVKNTSFLLKIKYHQNHSIQGTIQWIEKRKTVCFRSLMELILLLKEAASNNIEIRKWDGSEGLIEEVVKAKQLTGFDSGGGNP
;
A
#
# COMPACT_ATOMS: atom_id res chain seq x y z
N MET A 1 8.62 -54.66 9.89
CA MET A 1 9.46 -53.70 9.13
C MET A 1 8.50 -52.69 8.49
N GLY A 2 8.23 -51.58 9.16
CA GLY A 2 7.23 -50.59 8.73
C GLY A 2 7.79 -49.67 7.66
N LEU A 3 7.09 -49.52 6.54
CA LEU A 3 7.43 -48.56 5.49
C LEU A 3 6.91 -47.18 5.92
N MET A 4 7.83 -46.29 6.31
CA MET A 4 7.56 -44.87 6.51
C MET A 4 7.19 -44.25 5.15
N GLN A 5 5.94 -43.79 5.02
CA GLN A 5 5.57 -42.87 3.96
C GLN A 5 6.14 -41.50 4.33
N VAL A 6 7.16 -41.07 3.57
CA VAL A 6 7.69 -39.70 3.64
C VAL A 6 6.63 -38.77 3.07
N GLU A 7 6.03 -37.97 3.95
CA GLU A 7 5.12 -36.89 3.58
C GLU A 7 5.86 -35.93 2.65
N LYS A 8 5.37 -35.83 1.41
CA LYS A 8 5.78 -34.79 0.48
C LYS A 8 5.27 -33.47 1.03
N HIS A 9 6.16 -32.65 1.57
CA HIS A 9 5.89 -31.25 1.83
C HIS A 9 5.44 -30.59 0.52
N ASN A 10 4.14 -30.41 0.39
CA ASN A 10 3.53 -29.61 -0.66
C ASN A 10 3.95 -28.17 -0.41
N SER A 11 5.02 -27.74 -1.06
CA SER A 11 5.40 -26.33 -1.16
C SER A 11 4.22 -25.62 -1.82
N ASN A 12 3.33 -25.07 -0.98
CA ASN A 12 2.29 -24.15 -1.39
C ASN A 12 3.00 -22.94 -2.00
N SER A 13 3.27 -23.05 -3.31
CA SER A 13 3.62 -21.90 -4.12
C SER A 13 2.34 -21.09 -4.17
N ASP A 14 2.22 -20.20 -3.20
CA ASP A 14 1.33 -19.05 -3.25
C ASP A 14 1.81 -18.24 -4.45
N SER A 15 1.43 -18.69 -5.65
CA SER A 15 1.65 -18.00 -6.90
C SER A 15 0.82 -16.75 -6.77
N LYS A 16 1.41 -15.72 -6.15
CA LYS A 16 0.90 -14.37 -6.11
C LYS A 16 0.42 -14.10 -7.51
N ILE A 17 -0.90 -14.11 -7.71
CA ILE A 17 -1.49 -13.76 -8.98
C ILE A 17 -1.06 -12.32 -9.16
N VAL A 18 -0.01 -12.12 -9.96
CA VAL A 18 0.41 -10.81 -10.40
C VAL A 18 -0.75 -10.37 -11.27
N LYS A 19 -1.73 -9.69 -10.64
CA LYS A 19 -2.81 -9.03 -11.35
C LYS A 19 -2.13 -8.21 -12.45
N ASN A 20 -2.55 -8.40 -13.69
CA ASN A 20 -2.03 -7.83 -14.96
C ASN A 20 -1.87 -6.29 -14.95
N THR A 21 -1.05 -5.78 -14.04
CA THR A 21 -0.89 -4.39 -13.64
C THR A 21 0.58 -4.15 -13.32
N SER A 22 1.44 -4.54 -14.27
CA SER A 22 2.87 -4.36 -14.19
C SER A 22 3.25 -3.04 -14.86
N PHE A 23 3.95 -2.19 -14.12
CA PHE A 23 4.37 -0.88 -14.60
C PHE A 23 5.90 -0.79 -14.59
N LEU A 24 6.46 -0.30 -15.70
CA LEU A 24 7.86 0.10 -15.78
C LEU A 24 7.96 1.61 -15.63
N LEU A 25 8.67 2.06 -14.59
CA LEU A 25 8.90 3.47 -14.31
C LEU A 25 10.33 3.86 -14.71
N LYS A 26 10.47 4.90 -15.53
CA LYS A 26 11.77 5.50 -15.86
C LYS A 26 11.79 6.93 -15.38
N ILE A 27 12.58 7.18 -14.33
CA ILE A 27 12.83 8.54 -13.82
C ILE A 27 13.86 9.19 -14.72
N LYS A 28 13.55 10.38 -15.24
CA LYS A 28 14.44 11.15 -16.12
C LYS A 28 15.07 12.33 -15.41
N TYR A 29 14.28 13.07 -14.63
CA TYR A 29 14.73 14.30 -13.99
C TYR A 29 14.20 14.40 -12.57
N HIS A 30 15.04 14.96 -11.71
CA HIS A 30 14.68 15.42 -10.39
C HIS A 30 15.12 16.88 -10.29
N GLN A 31 14.23 17.79 -10.67
CA GLN A 31 14.47 19.24 -10.67
C GLN A 31 13.26 19.92 -10.04
N ASN A 32 13.48 21.02 -9.32
CA ASN A 32 12.42 21.80 -8.66
C ASN A 32 11.53 20.95 -7.74
N HIS A 33 12.12 20.05 -6.96
CA HIS A 33 11.39 19.12 -6.08
C HIS A 33 10.33 18.25 -6.77
N SER A 34 10.36 18.15 -8.10
CA SER A 34 9.44 17.32 -8.87
C SER A 34 10.18 16.16 -9.53
N ILE A 35 9.58 14.98 -9.44
CA ILE A 35 10.04 13.78 -10.14
C ILE A 35 9.32 13.74 -11.49
N GLN A 36 10.10 13.61 -12.56
CA GLN A 36 9.59 13.55 -13.93
C GLN A 36 10.15 12.35 -14.68
N GLY A 37 9.38 11.82 -15.61
CA GLY A 37 9.78 10.62 -16.30
C GLY A 37 8.70 10.04 -17.20
N THR A 38 8.78 8.73 -17.40
CA THR A 38 7.80 7.98 -18.18
C THR A 38 7.36 6.75 -17.40
N ILE A 39 6.06 6.47 -17.45
CA ILE A 39 5.46 5.22 -16.97
C ILE A 39 5.02 4.42 -18.18
N GLN A 40 5.35 3.13 -18.20
CA GLN A 40 4.88 2.18 -19.20
C GLN A 40 4.04 1.11 -18.53
N TRP A 41 2.81 0.95 -18.98
CA TRP A 41 1.96 -0.17 -18.64
C TRP A 41 2.31 -1.34 -19.56
N ILE A 42 2.94 -2.38 -19.01
CA ILE A 42 3.52 -3.49 -19.77
C ILE A 42 2.42 -4.25 -20.53
N GLU A 43 1.32 -4.59 -19.87
CA GLU A 43 0.24 -5.38 -20.46
C GLU A 43 -0.53 -4.63 -21.55
N LYS A 44 -0.71 -3.31 -21.39
CA LYS A 44 -1.36 -2.47 -22.42
C LYS A 44 -0.38 -1.92 -23.46
N ARG A 45 0.93 -2.17 -23.31
CA ARG A 45 2.01 -1.60 -24.13
C ARG A 45 1.89 -0.08 -24.32
N LYS A 46 1.38 0.61 -23.31
CA LYS A 46 1.13 2.06 -23.34
C LYS A 46 2.17 2.77 -22.52
N THR A 47 2.80 3.79 -23.10
CA THR A 47 3.77 4.64 -22.41
C THR A 47 3.27 6.07 -22.35
N VAL A 48 3.34 6.67 -21.16
CA VAL A 48 2.91 8.05 -20.91
C VAL A 48 4.02 8.78 -20.17
N CYS A 49 4.24 10.05 -20.51
CA CYS A 49 5.14 10.93 -19.76
C CYS A 49 4.39 11.52 -18.56
N PHE A 50 5.04 11.60 -17.40
CA PHE A 50 4.52 12.32 -16.24
C PHE A 50 5.48 13.48 -15.90
N ARG A 51 4.91 14.62 -15.51
CA ARG A 51 5.59 15.87 -15.19
C ARG A 51 5.68 16.13 -13.69
N SER A 52 5.04 15.30 -12.87
CA SER A 52 5.17 15.31 -11.42
C SER A 52 4.82 13.96 -10.78
N LEU A 53 5.20 13.80 -9.52
CA LEU A 53 4.79 12.65 -8.69
C LEU A 53 3.26 12.53 -8.58
N MET A 54 2.55 13.66 -8.47
CA MET A 54 1.08 13.65 -8.38
C MET A 54 0.45 13.08 -9.66
N GLU A 55 0.95 13.48 -10.82
CA GLU A 55 0.47 12.97 -12.11
C GLU A 55 0.73 11.47 -12.25
N LEU A 56 1.88 10.98 -11.77
CA LEU A 56 2.15 9.53 -11.69
C LEU A 56 1.11 8.80 -10.82
N ILE A 57 0.79 9.33 -9.63
CA ILE A 57 -0.20 8.72 -8.72
C ILE A 57 -1.59 8.69 -9.37
N LEU A 58 -1.99 9.74 -10.08
CA LEU A 58 -3.26 9.80 -10.80
C LEU A 58 -3.34 8.75 -11.92
N LEU A 59 -2.27 8.55 -12.68
CA LEU A 59 -2.19 7.51 -13.72
C LEU A 59 -2.31 6.10 -13.13
N LEU A 60 -1.68 5.85 -11.97
CA LEU A 60 -1.80 4.57 -11.26
C LEU A 60 -3.22 4.36 -10.72
N LYS A 61 -3.85 5.43 -10.19
CA LYS A 61 -5.23 5.40 -9.72
C LYS A 61 -6.21 5.09 -10.85
N GLU A 62 -6.03 5.72 -12.02
CA GLU A 62 -6.80 5.43 -13.24
C GLU A 62 -6.64 3.95 -13.65
N ALA A 63 -5.42 3.43 -13.59
CA ALA A 63 -5.12 2.07 -14.02
C ALA A 63 -5.70 0.98 -13.10
N ALA A 64 -5.86 1.25 -11.80
CA ALA A 64 -6.28 0.24 -10.82
C ALA A 64 -7.78 0.28 -10.45
N SER A 65 -8.62 0.81 -11.36
CA SER A 65 -10.08 0.59 -11.41
C SER A 65 -10.83 0.77 -10.07
N ASN A 66 -11.03 2.02 -9.63
CA ASN A 66 -11.95 2.51 -8.56
C ASN A 66 -12.02 1.81 -7.18
N ASN A 67 -11.43 0.63 -7.01
CA ASN A 67 -11.48 -0.20 -5.81
C ASN A 67 -10.08 -0.28 -5.16
N ILE A 68 -9.36 0.85 -5.24
CA ILE A 68 -8.07 1.03 -4.59
C ILE A 68 -8.38 1.68 -3.24
N GLU A 69 -8.30 0.89 -2.18
CA GLU A 69 -8.23 1.43 -0.84
C GLU A 69 -6.84 2.03 -0.63
N ILE A 70 -6.74 3.35 -0.79
CA ILE A 70 -5.53 4.09 -0.43
C ILE A 70 -5.50 4.17 1.09
N ARG A 71 -4.36 3.81 1.69
CA ARG A 71 -4.12 3.90 3.14
C ARG A 71 -4.54 5.27 3.65
N LYS A 72 -5.37 5.29 4.69
CA LYS A 72 -5.85 6.51 5.33
C LYS A 72 -4.93 6.89 6.49
N TRP A 73 -4.80 8.19 6.75
CA TRP A 73 -4.06 8.69 7.92
C TRP A 73 -4.72 8.30 9.24
N ASP A 74 -6.06 8.25 9.26
CA ASP A 74 -6.85 7.87 10.44
C ASP A 74 -7.18 6.37 10.48
N GLY A 75 -6.46 5.56 9.69
CA GLY A 75 -6.58 4.10 9.74
C GLY A 75 -6.05 3.55 11.06
N SER A 76 -6.66 2.49 11.57
CA SER A 76 -6.12 1.77 12.73
C SER A 76 -4.81 1.05 12.40
N GLU A 77 -4.54 0.80 11.10
CA GLU A 77 -3.28 0.25 10.62
C GLU A 77 -2.10 1.25 10.72
N GLY A 78 -1.36 1.20 11.82
CA GLY A 78 -0.14 2.00 12.03
C GLY A 78 -0.15 2.88 13.27
N LEU A 79 -1.16 2.73 14.13
CA LEU A 79 -1.14 3.34 15.46
C LEU A 79 0.01 2.77 16.28
N ILE A 80 0.82 3.66 16.83
CA ILE A 80 1.85 3.30 17.82
C ILE A 80 1.12 2.90 19.10
N GLU A 81 1.31 1.65 19.54
CA GLU A 81 0.59 1.06 20.69
C GLU A 81 0.66 1.94 21.95
N GLU A 82 1.79 2.61 22.16
CA GLU A 82 2.02 3.51 23.29
C GLU A 82 1.11 4.75 23.28
N VAL A 83 0.84 5.32 22.09
CA VAL A 83 -0.06 6.48 21.92
C VAL A 83 -1.51 6.07 22.17
N VAL A 84 -1.89 4.85 21.78
CA VAL A 84 -3.23 4.28 22.04
C VAL A 84 -3.43 4.05 23.54
N LYS A 85 -2.41 3.57 24.24
CA LYS A 85 -2.45 3.32 25.69
C LYS A 85 -2.57 4.61 26.51
N ALA A 86 -1.87 5.67 26.12
CA ALA A 86 -1.97 6.98 26.77
C ALA A 86 -3.37 7.60 26.67
N LYS A 87 -4.05 7.43 25.53
CA LYS A 87 -5.41 7.96 25.32
C LYS A 87 -6.49 7.26 26.15
N GLN A 88 -6.27 6.01 26.56
CA GLN A 88 -7.19 5.28 27.45
C GLN A 88 -7.04 5.67 28.93
N LEU A 89 -5.90 6.24 29.32
CA LEU A 89 -5.65 6.68 30.70
C LEU A 89 -6.21 8.07 30.99
N THR A 90 -6.44 8.90 29.96
CA THR A 90 -7.17 10.16 30.08
C THR A 90 -8.67 9.89 29.96
N GLY A 91 -9.20 9.11 30.91
CA GLY A 91 -10.64 9.00 31.14
C GLY A 91 -11.20 10.38 31.45
N PHE A 92 -12.37 10.65 30.89
CA PHE A 92 -13.13 11.88 31.07
C PHE A 92 -13.63 11.93 32.52
N ASP A 93 -12.80 12.40 33.46
CA ASP A 93 -13.22 12.70 34.83
C ASP A 93 -14.06 13.98 34.84
N SER A 94 -15.26 13.93 34.27
CA SER A 94 -16.33 14.90 34.57
C SER A 94 -17.08 14.45 35.83
N GLY A 95 -16.32 14.29 36.92
CA GLY A 95 -16.82 14.14 38.28
C GLY A 95 -16.66 15.46 39.03
N GLY A 96 -17.22 16.54 38.48
CA GLY A 96 -17.22 17.86 39.10
C GLY A 96 -18.64 18.24 39.51
N GLY A 97 -19.13 17.64 40.60
CA GLY A 97 -20.29 18.18 41.31
C GLY A 97 -19.97 19.59 41.78
N ASN A 98 -20.91 20.52 41.55
CA ASN A 98 -20.90 21.83 42.19
C ASN A 98 -22.08 21.85 43.18
N PRO A 99 -21.92 22.46 44.38
CA PRO A 99 -22.89 22.43 45.47
C PRO A 99 -24.13 23.30 45.20
#